data_AF-A0A4S0FYU0-F1
#
_entry.id   AF-A0A4S0FYU0-F1
#
_cell.length_a   1.000
_cell.length_b   1.000
_cell.length_c   1.000
_cell.angle_alpha   90.00
_cell.angle_beta   90.00
_cell.angle_gamma   90.00
#
_symmetry.space_group_name_H-M   'P 1'
#
loop_
_entity.id
_entity.type
_entity.pdbx_description
1 polymer ?
#
loop_
_entity_poly.entity_id
_entity_poly.type
_entity_poly.pdbx_seq_one_letter_code
_entity_poly.pdbx_strand_id
1 'polypeptide(L)'
;VSQVWLTTEHGPGADPVIAFRGDSDAHIVRGLVAIMLALYSGRPASEIEKTDAEATLKALGQDEHLSPQRANGLRLMVKRIKRDAEAALTQAA
;
A
#
# COMPACT_ATOMS: atom_id res chain seq x y z
N VAL A 1 11.90 6.69 14.55
CA VAL A 1 11.01 7.05 13.43
C VAL A 1 11.77 6.72 12.15
N SER A 2 11.15 6.04 11.19
CA SER A 2 11.75 5.67 9.91
C SER A 2 11.09 6.46 8.78
N GLN A 3 11.84 6.79 7.73
CA GLN A 3 11.30 7.40 6.53
C GLN A 3 10.83 6.34 5.54
N VAL A 4 9.77 6.67 4.82
CA VAL A 4 9.18 5.83 3.78
C VAL A 4 8.90 6.71 2.58
N TRP A 5 9.41 6.29 1.42
CA TRP A 5 9.12 6.91 0.14
C TRP A 5 8.21 6.00 -0.65
N LEU A 6 7.20 6.59 -1.30
CA LEU A 6 6.25 5.89 -2.15
C LEU A 6 5.95 6.79 -3.36
N THR A 7 6.11 6.23 -4.55
CA THR A 7 5.73 6.82 -5.83
C THR A 7 4.64 5.98 -6.48
N THR A 8 3.72 6.67 -7.14
CA THR A 8 2.52 6.07 -7.72
C THR A 8 2.43 6.47 -9.20
N GLU A 9 2.23 5.48 -10.07
CA GLU A 9 2.04 5.66 -11.51
C GLU A 9 0.71 5.01 -11.92
N HIS A 10 -0.09 5.69 -12.73
CA HIS A 10 -1.41 5.21 -13.13
C HIS A 10 -1.43 4.94 -14.64
N GLY A 11 -2.03 3.83 -15.05
CA GLY A 11 -2.38 3.57 -16.44
C GLY A 11 -3.53 4.47 -16.92
N PRO A 12 -3.91 4.38 -18.20
CA PRO A 12 -5.07 5.08 -18.74
C PRO A 12 -6.39 4.38 -18.36
N GLY A 13 -7.50 5.11 -18.48
CA GLY A 13 -8.87 4.59 -18.36
C GLY A 13 -9.55 4.91 -17.03
N ALA A 14 -10.88 4.72 -16.97
CA ALA A 14 -11.74 5.06 -15.83
C ALA A 14 -11.46 4.24 -14.55
N ASP A 15 -10.91 3.02 -14.71
CA ASP A 15 -10.40 2.18 -13.61
C ASP A 15 -8.95 1.81 -13.91
N PRO A 16 -8.00 2.74 -13.71
CA PRO A 16 -6.64 2.55 -14.16
C PRO A 16 -5.90 1.52 -13.31
N VAL A 17 -5.04 0.73 -13.95
CA VAL A 17 -4.06 -0.10 -13.24
C VAL A 17 -3.01 0.80 -12.60
N ILE A 18 -2.75 0.62 -11.31
CA ILE A 18 -1.81 1.45 -10.55
C ILE A 18 -0.54 0.65 -10.25
N ALA A 19 0.61 1.25 -10.54
CA ALA A 19 1.91 0.73 -10.16
C ALA A 19 2.48 1.57 -9.00
N PHE A 20 2.93 0.89 -7.95
CA PHE A 20 3.59 1.51 -6.81
C PHE A 20 5.06 1.12 -6.78
N ARG A 21 5.92 2.07 -6.40
CA ARG A 21 7.30 1.80 -5.98
C ARG A 21 7.54 2.47 -4.65
N GLY A 22 8.31 1.84 -3.78
CA GLY A 22 8.61 2.41 -2.48
C GLY A 22 9.85 1.81 -1.83
N ASP A 23 10.38 2.54 -0.86
CA ASP A 23 11.56 2.16 -0.07
C ASP A 23 11.49 2.78 1.33
N SER A 24 12.36 2.32 2.23
CA SER A 24 12.52 2.86 3.58
C SER A 24 13.97 2.84 4.02
N ASP A 25 14.36 3.81 4.85
CA ASP A 25 15.67 3.85 5.51
C ASP A 25 15.86 2.76 6.58
N ALA A 26 14.77 2.11 7.02
CA ALA A 26 14.80 1.05 8.03
C ALA A 26 14.60 -0.34 7.41
N HIS A 27 15.53 -1.27 7.67
CA HIS A 27 15.52 -2.62 7.09
C HIS A 27 14.23 -3.41 7.33
N ILE A 28 13.70 -3.43 8.55
CA ILE A 28 12.44 -4.15 8.86
C ILE A 28 11.25 -3.49 8.15
N VAL A 29 11.23 -2.16 8.08
CA VAL A 29 10.16 -1.42 7.42
C VAL A 29 10.19 -1.67 5.93
N ARG A 30 11.38 -1.78 5.33
CA ARG A 30 11.57 -2.13 3.91
C ARG A 30 10.89 -3.46 3.55
N GLY A 31 10.97 -4.46 4.44
CA GLY A 31 10.23 -5.71 4.27
C GLY A 31 8.71 -5.53 4.26
N LEU A 32 8.19 -4.69 5.17
CA LEU A 32 6.76 -4.36 5.18
C LEU A 32 6.32 -3.58 3.93
N VAL A 33 7.16 -2.64 3.46
CA VAL A 33 6.93 -1.95 2.18
C VAL A 33 6.83 -2.97 1.05
N ALA A 34 7.77 -3.92 0.96
CA ALA A 34 7.74 -4.95 -0.06
C ALA A 34 6.45 -5.78 -0.04
N ILE A 35 5.95 -6.15 1.14
CA ILE A 35 4.67 -6.87 1.28
C ILE A 35 3.50 -6.01 0.76
N MET A 36 3.46 -4.72 1.10
CA MET A 36 2.42 -3.81 0.60
C MET A 36 2.49 -3.62 -0.91
N LEU A 37 3.68 -3.47 -1.48
CA LEU A 37 3.86 -3.35 -2.93
C LEU A 37 3.40 -4.64 -3.63
N ALA A 38 3.71 -5.82 -3.08
CA ALA A 38 3.27 -7.09 -3.64
C ALA A 38 1.74 -7.28 -3.57
N LEU A 39 1.10 -6.74 -2.53
CA LEU A 39 -0.35 -6.80 -2.38
C LEU A 39 -1.09 -5.86 -3.35
N TYR A 40 -0.56 -4.65 -3.57
CA TYR A 40 -1.31 -3.57 -4.22
C TYR A 40 -0.83 -3.18 -5.62
N SER A 41 0.45 -3.34 -5.93
CA SER A 41 1.00 -2.86 -7.21
C SER A 41 0.57 -3.72 -8.39
N GLY A 42 0.28 -3.09 -9.52
CA GLY A 42 -0.18 -3.74 -10.75
C GLY A 42 -1.66 -4.13 -10.72
N ARG A 43 -2.44 -3.56 -9.79
CA ARG A 43 -3.88 -3.83 -9.64
C ARG A 43 -4.72 -2.65 -10.15
N PRO A 44 -5.94 -2.88 -10.66
CA PRO A 44 -6.92 -1.82 -10.90
C PRO A 44 -7.21 -1.03 -9.62
N ALA A 45 -7.45 0.28 -9.77
CA ALA A 45 -7.77 1.17 -8.65
C ALA A 45 -8.98 0.67 -7.84
N SER A 46 -10.01 0.13 -8.51
CA SER A 46 -11.19 -0.42 -7.84
C SER A 46 -10.90 -1.71 -7.04
N GLU A 47 -9.89 -2.50 -7.43
CA GLU A 47 -9.45 -3.69 -6.68
C GLU A 47 -8.64 -3.28 -5.44
N ILE A 48 -7.79 -2.26 -5.58
CA ILE A 48 -7.01 -1.69 -4.47
C ILE A 48 -7.94 -1.20 -3.35
N GLU A 49 -9.02 -0.49 -3.70
CA GLU A 49 -10.02 -0.01 -2.73
C GLU A 49 -10.67 -1.14 -1.92
N LYS A 50 -11.01 -2.24 -2.60
CA LYS A 50 -11.67 -3.40 -2.02
C LYS A 50 -10.72 -4.31 -1.23
N THR A 51 -9.41 -4.16 -1.42
CA THR A 51 -8.43 -5.02 -0.77
C THR A 51 -8.35 -4.75 0.73
N ASP A 52 -8.42 -5.83 1.51
CA ASP A 52 -8.25 -5.83 2.96
C ASP A 52 -6.81 -6.19 3.34
N ALA A 53 -6.00 -5.15 3.56
CA ALA A 53 -4.62 -5.33 4.01
C ALA A 53 -4.53 -5.90 5.43
N GLU A 54 -5.46 -5.59 6.32
CA GLU A 54 -5.39 -6.06 7.71
C GLU A 54 -5.62 -7.56 7.77
N ALA A 55 -6.63 -8.07 7.06
CA ALA A 55 -6.86 -9.50 6.93
C ALA A 55 -5.66 -10.23 6.30
N THR A 56 -5.05 -9.63 5.27
CA THR A 56 -3.87 -10.20 4.61
C THR A 56 -2.66 -10.29 5.56
N LEU A 57 -2.38 -9.21 6.30
CA LEU A 57 -1.26 -9.17 7.25
C LEU A 57 -1.45 -10.14 8.41
N LYS A 58 -2.70 -10.29 8.88
CA LYS A 58 -3.08 -11.27 9.90
C LYS A 58 -2.90 -12.71 9.40
N ALA A 59 -3.30 -13.00 8.15
CA ALA A 59 -3.08 -14.32 7.55
C ALA A 59 -1.59 -14.68 7.39
N LEU A 60 -0.73 -13.66 7.26
CA LEU A 60 0.73 -13.83 7.24
C LEU A 60 1.36 -13.92 8.65
N GLY A 61 0.57 -13.85 9.72
CA GLY A 61 1.04 -13.86 11.12
C GLY A 61 1.91 -12.66 11.49
N GLN A 62 1.85 -11.56 10.72
CA GLN A 62 2.72 -10.41 10.93
C GLN A 62 2.21 -9.46 12.01
N ASP A 63 0.91 -9.48 12.32
CA ASP A 63 0.30 -8.62 13.34
C ASP A 63 0.91 -8.84 14.73
N GLU A 64 1.26 -10.09 15.07
CA GLU A 64 1.86 -10.45 16.37
C GLU A 64 3.33 -10.03 16.53
N HIS A 65 4.03 -9.71 15.44
CA HIS A 65 5.47 -9.38 15.44
C HIS A 65 5.75 -7.88 15.24
N LEU A 66 4.71 -7.08 15.05
CA LEU A 66 4.83 -5.64 14.85
C LEU A 66 4.73 -4.89 16.17
N SER A 67 5.75 -4.08 16.48
CA SER A 67 5.60 -3.09 17.54
C SER A 67 4.47 -2.10 17.19
N PRO A 68 3.81 -1.48 18.19
CA PRO A 68 2.71 -0.54 17.95
C PRO A 68 3.05 0.57 16.94
N GLN A 69 4.30 1.05 16.96
CA GLN A 69 4.79 2.07 16.04
C GLN A 69 4.86 1.56 14.58
N ARG A 70 5.28 0.31 14.37
CA ARG A 70 5.38 -0.30 13.04
C ARG A 70 3.99 -0.58 12.47
N ALA A 71 3.09 -1.12 13.28
CA ALA A 71 1.69 -1.31 12.90
C ALA A 71 1.03 0.02 12.50
N ASN A 72 1.37 1.12 13.20
CA ASN A 72 0.87 2.44 12.82
C ASN A 72 1.41 2.93 11.47
N GLY A 73 2.72 2.78 11.24
CA GLY A 73 3.33 3.13 9.95
C GLY A 73 2.71 2.37 8.78
N LEU A 74 2.44 1.08 8.99
CA LEU A 74 1.78 0.22 8.01
C LEU A 74 0.36 0.69 7.69
N ARG A 75 -0.46 1.00 8.71
CA ARG A 75 -1.80 1.57 8.51
C ARG A 75 -1.78 2.89 7.75
N LEU A 76 -0.78 3.75 8.00
CA LEU A 76 -0.62 5.01 7.26
C LEU A 76 -0.25 4.78 5.80
N MET A 77 0.59 3.78 5.50
CA MET A 77 0.90 3.39 4.12
C MET A 77 -0.34 2.86 3.40
N VAL A 78 -1.11 1.97 4.02
CA VAL A 78 -2.37 1.45 3.45
C VAL A 78 -3.34 2.60 3.16
N LYS A 79 -3.51 3.53 4.09
CA LYS A 79 -4.36 4.72 3.88
C LYS A 79 -3.88 5.58 2.70
N ARG A 80 -2.57 5.74 2.52
CA ARG A 80 -2.02 6.49 1.38
C ARG A 80 -2.28 5.77 0.06
N ILE A 81 -2.05 4.47 0.00
CA ILE A 81 -2.30 3.65 -1.20
C ILE A 81 -3.76 3.72 -1.63
N LYS A 82 -4.71 3.56 -0.68
CA LYS A 82 -6.15 3.68 -0.98
C LYS A 82 -6.52 5.09 -1.47
N ARG A 83 -6.02 6.12 -0.80
CA ARG A 83 -6.24 7.51 -1.26
C ARG A 83 -5.77 7.73 -2.70
N ASP A 84 -4.59 7.21 -3.06
CA ASP A 84 -4.06 7.35 -4.41
C ASP A 84 -4.96 6.61 -5.43
N ALA A 85 -5.53 5.46 -5.05
CA ALA A 85 -6.48 4.71 -5.88
C ALA A 85 -7.82 5.42 -6.06
N GLU A 86 -8.42 5.92 -4.98
CA GLU A 86 -9.64 6.74 -5.01
C GLU A 86 -9.47 7.98 -5.91
N ALA A 87 -8.33 8.67 -5.77
CA ALA A 87 -8.01 9.84 -6.59
C ALA A 87 -7.85 9.49 -8.07
N ALA A 88 -7.31 8.30 -8.40
CA ALA A 88 -7.16 7.84 -9.77
C ALA A 88 -8.51 7.53 -10.43
N LEU A 89 -9.45 6.92 -9.69
CA LEU A 89 -10.83 6.68 -10.16
C LEU A 89 -11.58 7.97 -10.47
N THR A 90 -11.34 9.02 -9.66
CA THR A 90 -12.05 10.30 -9.80
C THR A 90 -11.49 11.16 -10.93
N GLN A 91 -10.19 11.08 -11.22
CA GLN A 91 -9.54 11.84 -12.29
C GLN A 91 -9.83 11.28 -13.69
N ALA A 92 -10.23 10.02 -13.79
CA ALA A 92 -10.52 9.36 -15.06
C ALA A 92 -12.03 9.29 -15.39
N ALA A 93 -12.88 9.79 -14.49
CA ALA A 93 -14.33 9.97 -14.69
C ALA A 93 -14.62 11.40 -15.20
#